data_AF-A0A392NYX3-F1
#
_entry.id   AF-A0A392NYX3-F1
#
_cell.length_a   1.000
_cell.length_b   1.000
_cell.length_c   1.000
_cell.angle_alpha   90.00
_cell.angle_beta   90.00
_cell.angle_gamma   90.00
#
_symmetry.space_group_name_H-M   'P 1'
#
loop_
_entity.id
_entity.type
_entity.pdbx_description
1 polymer ?
#
loop_
_entity_poly.entity_id
_entity_poly.type
_entity_poly.pdbx_seq_one_letter_code
_entity_poly.pdbx_strand_id
1 'polypeptide(L)'
;MLGFMFSKTTMGFNEEIRSQYHYCKQSLERIVEISRTEGMVVVPVFYEVDPSEVRNQTGEFGKAFDSLISTKSVDEYTDVPKEVDEYTKRNWKKALHEVGSRAGVVIINSKNESEDIKKIVELVTRLLDKTELFVADHP
;
A
#
# COMPACT_ATOMS: atom_id res chain seq x y z
N MET A 1 -8.64 8.04 -10.94
CA MET A 1 -7.85 8.56 -9.80
C MET A 1 -6.99 7.42 -9.25
N LEU A 2 -5.69 7.36 -9.62
CA LEU A 2 -4.81 6.28 -9.15
C LEU A 2 -4.53 6.43 -7.65
N GLY A 3 -4.74 5.36 -6.88
CA GLY A 3 -4.31 5.27 -5.49
C GLY A 3 -2.85 4.82 -5.41
N PHE A 4 -2.00 5.59 -4.71
CA PHE A 4 -0.59 5.28 -4.48
C PHE A 4 -0.40 4.52 -3.16
N MET A 5 0.43 3.48 -3.17
CA MET A 5 1.16 2.94 -2.02
C MET A 5 2.31 2.08 -2.59
N PHE A 6 3.56 2.14 -2.16
CA PHE A 6 4.13 2.17 -0.82
C PHE A 6 5.46 2.95 -0.84
N SER A 7 5.63 3.89 0.09
CA SER A 7 6.94 4.47 0.45
C SER A 7 7.34 3.91 1.81
N LYS A 8 8.63 3.66 2.03
CA LYS A 8 9.18 3.43 3.36
C LYS A 8 8.66 4.54 4.28
N THR A 9 7.97 4.16 5.34
CA THR A 9 8.09 4.92 6.58
C THR A 9 8.80 4.01 7.56
N THR A 10 10.04 4.38 7.82
CA THR A 10 10.94 3.93 8.86
C THR A 10 10.18 3.36 10.06
N MET A 11 10.41 2.08 10.35
CA MET A 11 9.94 1.41 11.56
C MET A 11 10.80 1.91 12.75
N GLY A 12 10.53 3.15 13.19
CA GLY A 12 11.07 3.76 14.39
C GLY A 12 9.99 3.83 15.46
N PHE A 13 10.20 3.14 16.58
CA PHE A 13 9.27 3.02 17.71
C PHE A 13 8.81 4.40 18.24
N ASN A 14 7.57 4.84 17.91
CA ASN A 14 6.80 5.85 18.66
C ASN A 14 5.33 5.99 18.20
N GLU A 15 4.49 6.71 18.97
CA GLU A 15 3.05 6.97 18.75
C GLU A 15 2.65 7.38 17.32
N GLU A 16 3.59 7.97 16.57
CA GLU A 16 3.45 8.35 15.16
C GLU A 16 3.15 7.16 14.23
N ILE A 17 3.69 5.96 14.55
CA ILE A 17 3.36 4.71 13.83
C ILE A 17 1.89 4.33 14.00
N ARG A 18 1.27 4.62 15.15
CA ARG A 18 -0.11 4.22 15.44
C ARG A 18 -1.10 4.97 14.56
N SER A 19 -0.88 6.28 14.40
CA SER A 19 -1.64 7.12 13.47
C SER A 19 -1.43 6.65 12.03
N GLN A 20 -0.17 6.50 11.61
CA GLN A 20 0.17 6.03 10.26
C GLN A 20 -0.40 4.64 9.96
N TYR A 21 -0.43 3.75 10.95
CA TYR A 21 -1.02 2.41 10.85
C TYR A 21 -2.54 2.46 10.63
N HIS A 22 -3.26 3.28 11.40
CA HIS A 22 -4.70 3.45 11.21
C HIS A 22 -5.04 4.01 9.82
N TYR A 23 -4.27 4.99 9.34
CA TYR A 23 -4.43 5.52 7.99
C TYR A 23 -4.03 4.51 6.91
N CYS A 24 -2.94 3.77 7.09
CA CYS A 24 -2.46 2.76 6.14
C CYS A 24 -3.46 1.59 6.05
N LYS A 25 -4.04 1.16 7.17
CA LYS A 25 -5.16 0.21 7.24
C LYS A 25 -6.34 0.64 6.38
N GLN A 26 -6.87 1.84 6.63
CA GLN A 26 -8.05 2.34 5.91
C GLN A 26 -7.75 2.52 4.42
N SER A 27 -6.54 2.94 4.09
CA SER A 27 -6.12 3.19 2.72
C SER A 27 -5.98 1.87 1.93
N LEU A 28 -5.37 0.83 2.51
CA LEU A 28 -5.17 -0.44 1.82
C LEU A 28 -6.51 -1.15 1.53
N GLU A 29 -7.39 -1.22 2.52
CA GLU A 29 -8.72 -1.82 2.37
C GLU A 29 -9.52 -1.09 1.30
N ARG A 30 -9.54 0.25 1.37
CA ARG A 30 -10.27 1.10 0.44
C ARG A 30 -9.73 1.04 -0.98
N ILE A 31 -8.41 0.98 -1.18
CA ILE A 31 -7.81 0.87 -2.52
C ILE A 31 -8.17 -0.46 -3.18
N VAL A 32 -8.14 -1.56 -2.43
CA VAL A 32 -8.49 -2.88 -2.97
C VAL A 32 -9.99 -2.98 -3.25
N GLU A 33 -10.82 -2.42 -2.38
CA GLU A 33 -12.26 -2.33 -2.61
C GLU A 33 -12.56 -1.53 -3.88
N ILE A 34 -12.09 -0.29 -3.95
CA ILE A 34 -12.29 0.61 -5.09
C ILE A 34 -11.74 0.01 -6.39
N SER A 35 -10.56 -0.63 -6.35
CA SER A 35 -9.99 -1.25 -7.55
C SER A 35 -10.87 -2.38 -8.10
N ARG A 36 -11.58 -3.10 -7.23
CA ARG A 36 -12.47 -4.21 -7.62
C ARG A 36 -13.85 -3.72 -8.06
N THR A 37 -14.38 -2.68 -7.43
CA THR A 37 -15.76 -2.21 -7.67
C THR A 37 -15.84 -1.16 -8.78
N GLU A 38 -14.83 -0.33 -8.94
CA GLU A 38 -14.87 0.84 -9.84
C GLU A 38 -13.96 0.69 -11.08
N GLY A 39 -13.34 -0.49 -11.27
CA GLY A 39 -12.47 -0.76 -12.43
C GLY A 39 -11.22 0.12 -12.49
N MET A 40 -10.82 0.70 -11.36
CA MET A 40 -9.69 1.63 -11.31
C MET A 40 -8.35 0.92 -11.45
N VAL A 41 -7.49 1.49 -12.29
CA VAL A 41 -6.10 1.08 -12.42
C VAL A 41 -5.33 1.49 -11.16
N VAL A 42 -4.77 0.50 -10.46
CA VAL A 42 -3.84 0.74 -9.35
C VAL A 42 -2.45 0.34 -9.81
N VAL A 43 -1.50 1.25 -9.64
CA VAL A 43 -0.08 1.02 -9.95
C VAL A 43 0.70 1.06 -8.63
N PRO A 44 1.16 -0.09 -8.12
CA PRO A 44 1.95 -0.10 -6.91
C PRO A 44 3.33 0.53 -7.13
N VAL A 45 3.82 1.20 -6.09
CA VAL A 45 5.21 1.64 -6.00
C VAL A 45 5.86 0.82 -4.88
N PHE A 46 6.93 0.11 -5.18
CA PHE A 46 7.69 -0.71 -4.25
C PHE A 46 8.99 0.02 -3.94
N TYR A 47 8.97 0.81 -2.88
CA TYR A 47 10.12 1.59 -2.45
C TYR A 47 10.91 0.85 -1.37
N GLU A 48 12.17 0.50 -1.68
CA GLU A 48 13.11 -0.21 -0.83
C GLU A 48 12.58 -1.53 -0.28
N VAL A 49 11.70 -2.17 -1.06
CA VAL A 49 11.10 -3.46 -0.73
C VAL A 49 10.99 -4.29 -1.99
N ASP A 50 11.29 -5.58 -1.89
CA ASP A 50 11.08 -6.51 -2.98
C ASP A 50 9.56 -6.77 -3.15
N PRO A 51 8.99 -6.61 -4.36
CA PRO A 51 7.57 -6.89 -4.60
C PRO A 51 7.14 -8.30 -4.18
N SER A 52 8.03 -9.29 -4.28
CA SER A 52 7.76 -10.67 -3.85
C SER A 52 7.60 -10.80 -2.35
N GLU A 53 8.32 -10.00 -1.56
CA GLU A 53 8.14 -9.92 -0.10
C GLU A 53 6.79 -9.32 0.25
N VAL A 54 6.33 -8.29 -0.47
CA VAL A 54 4.98 -7.73 -0.30
C VAL A 54 3.90 -8.73 -0.69
N ARG A 55 4.05 -9.39 -1.85
CA ARG A 55 3.06 -10.35 -2.39
C ARG A 55 2.87 -11.56 -1.49
N ASN A 56 3.95 -12.06 -0.91
CA ASN A 56 3.96 -13.29 -0.12
C ASN A 56 4.01 -13.04 1.39
N GLN A 57 4.14 -11.78 1.81
CA GLN A 57 4.36 -11.38 3.20
C GLN A 57 5.55 -12.14 3.82
N THR A 58 6.68 -12.13 3.12
CA THR A 58 7.93 -12.80 3.53
C THR A 58 9.05 -11.78 3.76
N GLY A 59 10.23 -12.23 4.18
CA GLY A 59 11.40 -11.37 4.35
C GLY A 59 11.23 -10.35 5.48
N GLU A 60 11.84 -9.18 5.33
CA GLU A 60 11.76 -8.12 6.35
C GLU A 60 10.39 -7.45 6.35
N PHE A 61 9.76 -7.32 5.17
CA PHE A 61 8.40 -6.82 5.06
C PHE A 61 7.40 -7.72 5.82
N GLY A 62 7.49 -9.05 5.63
CA GLY A 62 6.64 -10.02 6.30
C GLY A 62 6.76 -9.97 7.82
N LYS A 63 7.98 -9.87 8.35
CA LYS A 63 8.23 -9.75 9.80
C LYS A 63 7.61 -8.47 10.37
N ALA A 64 7.79 -7.34 9.68
CA ALA A 64 7.19 -6.07 10.06
C ALA A 64 5.65 -6.14 10.06
N PHE A 65 5.08 -6.74 9.01
CA PHE A 65 3.65 -6.95 8.89
C PHE A 65 3.08 -7.85 9.99
N ASP A 66 3.71 -8.98 10.27
CA ASP A 66 3.27 -9.91 11.32
C ASP A 66 3.35 -9.28 12.72
N SER A 67 4.41 -8.51 13.00
CA SER A 67 4.54 -7.73 14.24
C SER A 67 3.40 -6.71 14.38
N LEU A 68 3.09 -5.99 13.30
CA LEU A 68 2.05 -4.98 13.25
C LEU A 68 0.65 -5.57 13.51
N ILE A 69 0.28 -6.67 12.83
CA ILE A 69 -1.04 -7.30 12.99
C ILE A 69 -1.20 -8.09 14.29
N SER A 70 -0.09 -8.40 14.98
CA SER A 70 -0.07 -9.09 16.28
C SER A 70 -0.01 -8.12 17.46
N THR A 71 0.20 -6.82 17.20
CA THR A 71 0.27 -5.80 18.25
C THR A 71 -1.13 -5.54 18.81
N LYS A 72 -1.24 -5.60 20.14
CA LYS A 72 -2.43 -5.18 20.88
C LYS A 72 -2.42 -3.65 20.99
N SER A 73 -3.34 -2.98 20.31
CA SER A 73 -3.55 -1.55 20.55
C SER A 73 -4.47 -1.36 21.75
N VAL A 74 -4.07 -0.57 22.73
CA VAL A 74 -4.97 -0.15 23.81
C VAL A 74 -5.91 0.93 23.27
N ASP A 75 -7.21 0.70 23.34
CA ASP A 75 -8.19 1.73 23.03
C ASP A 75 -8.07 2.87 24.06
N GLU A 76 -7.86 4.10 23.59
CA GLU A 76 -7.60 5.27 24.43
C GLU A 76 -8.80 5.63 25.33
N TYR A 77 -10.00 5.19 24.96
CA TYR A 77 -11.24 5.48 25.68
C TYR A 77 -11.70 4.33 26.56
N THR A 78 -11.39 3.09 26.20
CA THR A 78 -11.91 1.91 26.93
C THR A 78 -10.85 1.13 27.69
N ASP A 79 -9.56 1.41 27.53
CA ASP A 79 -8.42 0.69 28.15
C ASP A 79 -8.46 -0.83 27.86
N VAL A 80 -9.17 -1.22 26.80
CA VAL A 80 -9.31 -2.61 26.36
C VAL A 80 -8.26 -2.86 25.28
N PRO A 81 -7.37 -3.86 25.46
CA PRO A 81 -6.48 -4.29 24.39
C PRO A 81 -7.30 -4.83 23.22
N LYS A 82 -7.18 -4.17 22.07
CA LYS A 82 -7.81 -4.57 20.81
C LYS A 82 -6.75 -5.22 19.93
N GLU A 83 -6.96 -6.49 19.62
CA GLU A 83 -6.22 -7.18 18.58
C GLU A 83 -6.90 -6.95 17.23
N VAL A 84 -6.11 -7.07 16.16
CA VAL A 84 -6.68 -7.20 14.82
C VAL A 84 -7.40 -8.55 14.74
N ASP A 85 -8.67 -8.53 14.36
CA ASP A 85 -9.43 -9.77 14.20
C ASP A 85 -8.93 -10.59 12.99
N GLU A 86 -9.17 -11.89 13.02
CA GLU A 86 -8.69 -12.82 11.98
C GLU A 86 -9.26 -12.52 10.58
N TYR A 87 -10.48 -11.98 10.50
CA TYR A 87 -11.07 -11.59 9.22
C TYR A 87 -10.31 -10.41 8.60
N THR A 88 -10.00 -9.39 9.39
CA THR A 88 -9.17 -8.26 8.98
C THR A 88 -7.77 -8.71 8.55
N LYS A 89 -7.10 -9.56 9.35
CA LYS A 89 -5.77 -10.11 8.99
C LYS A 89 -5.80 -10.83 7.64
N ARG A 90 -6.81 -11.66 7.41
CA ARG A 90 -6.99 -12.39 6.14
C ARG A 90 -7.21 -11.45 4.96
N ASN A 91 -7.99 -10.39 5.15
CA ASN A 91 -8.26 -9.42 4.10
C ASN A 91 -7.01 -8.63 3.71
N TRP A 92 -6.17 -8.24 4.68
CA TRP A 92 -4.91 -7.56 4.37
C TRP A 92 -3.92 -8.45 3.64
N LYS A 93 -3.77 -9.72 4.06
CA LYS A 93 -2.94 -10.68 3.34
C LYS A 93 -3.38 -10.82 1.87
N LYS A 94 -4.69 -10.91 1.63
CA LYS A 94 -5.24 -10.93 0.26
C LYS A 94 -4.98 -9.63 -0.50
N ALA A 95 -5.17 -8.48 0.15
CA ALA A 95 -4.95 -7.17 -0.45
C ALA A 95 -3.50 -6.99 -0.88
N LEU A 96 -2.55 -7.29 0.02
CA LEU A 96 -1.12 -7.23 -0.26
C LEU A 96 -0.68 -8.24 -1.33
N HIS A 97 -1.28 -9.43 -1.34
CA HIS A 97 -1.06 -10.40 -2.41
C HIS A 97 -1.51 -9.87 -3.77
N GLU A 98 -2.71 -9.28 -3.83
CA GLU A 98 -3.26 -8.72 -5.07
C GLU A 98 -2.40 -7.55 -5.57
N VAL A 99 -2.07 -6.60 -4.69
CA VAL A 99 -1.26 -5.43 -5.04
C VAL A 99 0.17 -5.85 -5.40
N GLY A 100 0.79 -6.75 -4.64
CA GLY A 100 2.12 -7.29 -4.92
C GLY A 100 2.20 -8.14 -6.19
N SER A 101 1.05 -8.57 -6.74
CA SER A 101 0.98 -9.30 -8.01
C SER A 101 0.80 -8.38 -9.23
N ARG A 102 0.59 -7.08 -9.02
CA ARG A 102 0.44 -6.11 -10.11
C ARG A 102 1.79 -5.57 -10.56
N ALA A 103 1.91 -5.29 -11.86
CA ALA A 103 3.05 -4.57 -12.40
C ALA A 103 3.10 -3.16 -11.78
N GLY A 104 4.28 -2.77 -11.30
CA GLY A 104 4.48 -1.52 -10.57
C GLY A 104 5.87 -0.93 -10.76
N VAL A 105 6.12 0.17 -10.07
CA VAL A 105 7.43 0.82 -10.02
C VAL A 105 8.23 0.21 -8.90
N VAL A 106 9.46 -0.23 -9.17
CA VAL A 106 10.36 -0.76 -8.14
C VAL A 106 11.53 0.20 -7.99
N ILE A 107 11.77 0.68 -6.78
CA ILE A 107 12.83 1.64 -6.44
C ILE A 107 13.62 1.03 -5.30
N ILE A 108 14.84 0.57 -5.56
CA ILE A 108 15.73 -0.04 -4.57
C ILE A 108 17.03 0.76 -4.55
N ASN A 109 17.62 0.94 -3.36
CA ASN A 109 18.84 1.71 -3.14
C ASN A 109 18.74 3.16 -3.66
N SER A 110 17.64 3.85 -3.35
CA SER A 110 17.43 5.27 -3.64
C SER A 110 18.60 6.09 -3.09
N LYS A 111 19.08 6.99 -3.94
CA LYS A 111 20.10 7.99 -3.59
C LYS A 111 19.51 9.39 -3.49
N ASN A 112 18.35 9.62 -4.10
CA ASN A 112 17.72 10.92 -4.22
C ASN A 112 16.21 10.75 -4.40
N GLU A 113 15.48 10.90 -3.30
CA GLU A 113 14.03 10.79 -3.26
C GLU A 113 13.34 11.78 -4.19
N SER A 114 13.90 12.97 -4.38
CA SER A 114 13.32 13.97 -5.28
C SER A 114 13.35 13.55 -6.75
N GLU A 115 14.37 12.81 -7.17
CA GLU A 115 14.45 12.25 -8.53
C GLU A 115 13.50 11.07 -8.69
N ASP A 116 13.37 10.26 -7.65
CA ASP A 116 12.47 9.12 -7.66
C ASP A 116 11.00 9.56 -7.70
N ILE A 117 10.64 10.60 -6.95
CA ILE A 117 9.31 11.23 -7.02
C ILE A 117 9.04 11.76 -8.43
N LYS A 118 10.01 12.46 -9.05
CA LYS A 118 9.85 12.95 -10.44
C LYS A 118 9.56 11.81 -11.41
N LYS A 119 10.28 10.69 -11.31
CA LYS A 119 10.04 9.49 -12.16
C LYS A 119 8.65 8.91 -11.94
N ILE A 120 8.19 8.84 -10.68
CA ILE A 120 6.84 8.36 -10.36
C ILE A 120 5.78 9.29 -10.99
N VAL A 121 5.93 10.61 -10.83
CA VAL A 121 5.02 11.60 -11.42
C VAL A 121 4.98 11.45 -12.95
N GLU A 122 6.13 11.39 -13.61
CA GLU A 122 6.21 11.21 -15.06
C GLU A 122 5.57 9.89 -15.55
N LEU A 123 5.70 8.80 -14.79
CA LEU A 123 5.04 7.54 -15.13
C LEU A 123 3.51 7.68 -15.03
N VAL A 124 3.04 8.29 -13.93
CA VAL A 124 1.60 8.46 -13.68
C VAL A 124 0.96 9.35 -14.73
N THR A 125 1.61 10.47 -15.09
CA THR A 125 1.16 11.35 -16.17
C THR A 125 1.00 10.56 -17.48
N ARG A 126 2.01 9.77 -17.87
CA ARG A 126 1.93 8.94 -19.08
C ARG A 126 0.83 7.89 -19.05
N LEU A 127 0.52 7.33 -17.87
CA LEU A 127 -0.57 6.37 -17.71
C LEU A 127 -1.94 7.04 -17.84
N LEU A 128 -2.09 8.25 -17.30
CA LEU A 128 -3.30 9.05 -17.42
C LEU A 128 -3.54 9.45 -18.87
N ASP A 129 -2.51 9.98 -19.56
CA ASP A 129 -2.60 10.37 -20.97
C ASP A 129 -3.05 9.21 -21.87
N LYS A 130 -2.53 7.99 -21.62
CA LYS A 130 -2.96 6.79 -22.35
C LYS A 130 -4.40 6.40 -22.05
N THR A 131 -4.88 6.61 -20.83
CA THR A 131 -6.24 6.23 -20.44
C THR A 131 -7.27 7.15 -21.10
N GLU A 132 -6.96 8.44 -21.28
CA GLU A 132 -7.81 9.39 -22.00
C GLU A 132 -7.94 9.05 -23.50
N LEU A 133 -6.90 8.45 -24.11
CA LEU A 133 -6.92 8.04 -25.52
C LEU A 133 -7.83 6.84 -25.82
N PHE A 134 -8.28 6.10 -24.80
CA PHE A 134 -9.17 4.93 -24.96
C PHE A 134 -10.66 5.23 -24.66
N VAL A 135 -11.01 6.49 -24.38
CA VAL A 135 -12.43 6.88 -24.33
C VAL A 135 -12.91 7.05 -25.77
N ALA A 136 -13.37 5.95 -26.38
CA ALA A 136 -14.06 6.02 -27.65
C ALA A 136 -15.37 6.80 -27.46
N ASP A 137 -15.43 8.03 -27.99
CA ASP A 137 -16.69 8.73 -28.22
C ASP A 137 -17.61 7.80 -29.02
N HIS A 138 -18.63 7.26 -28.36
CA HIS A 138 -19.72 6.60 -29.05
C HIS A 138 -20.66 7.70 -29.58
N PRO A 139 -20.96 7.75 -30.89
CA PRO A 139 -21.70 8.84 -31.54
C PRO A 139 -23.17 8.91 -31.13
#